data_AF-A0A2E2R618-F1
#
_entry.id   AF-A0A2E2R618-F1
#
_cell.length_a   1.000
_cell.length_b   1.000
_cell.length_c   1.000
_cell.angle_alpha   90.00
_cell.angle_beta   90.00
_cell.angle_gamma   90.00
#
_symmetry.space_group_name_H-M   'P 1'
#
loop_
_entity.id
_entity.type
_entity.pdbx_description
1 polymer ?
#
loop_
_entity_poly.entity_id
_entity_poly.type
_entity_poly.pdbx_seq_one_letter_code
_entity_poly.pdbx_strand_id
1 'polypeptide(L)'
;MAYQRFLSGLGEKSVHSFRSIDLDFTELSRAKLVICDMNIMEDFEEGALSKLEKNFPAANILFLEEDHSDMRVKFSNHRDICRLGKLAEINVIHSTLKELLLQVSRKPKKNQRPRKERIEQT
;
A
#
# COMPACT_ATOMS: atom_id res chain seq x y z
N MET A 1 12.12 13.82 -3.65
CA MET A 1 13.20 13.95 -2.63
C MET A 1 12.69 13.96 -1.18
N ALA A 2 11.53 14.58 -0.87
CA ALA A 2 11.01 14.65 0.50
C ALA A 2 10.65 13.27 1.09
N TYR A 3 9.92 12.43 0.34
CA TYR A 3 9.52 11.10 0.81
C TYR A 3 10.68 10.17 1.11
N GLN A 4 11.73 10.18 0.27
CA GLN A 4 12.91 9.36 0.50
C GLN A 4 13.59 9.69 1.84
N ARG A 5 13.75 10.98 2.17
CA ARG A 5 14.31 11.41 3.45
C ARG A 5 13.43 10.98 4.63
N PHE A 6 12.10 11.14 4.49
CA PHE A 6 11.15 10.72 5.51
C PHE A 6 11.20 9.20 5.75
N LEU A 7 11.14 8.40 4.69
CA LEU A 7 11.21 6.94 4.75
C LEU A 7 12.54 6.44 5.33
N SER A 8 13.66 7.06 4.96
CA SER A 8 14.95 6.78 5.59
C SER A 8 14.95 7.12 7.09
N GLY A 9 14.28 8.21 7.49
CA GLY A 9 14.06 8.55 8.90
C GLY A 9 13.20 7.53 9.66
N LEU A 10 12.35 6.77 8.98
CA LEU A 10 11.61 5.63 9.54
C LEU A 10 12.43 4.33 9.58
N GLY A 11 13.68 4.35 9.10
CA GLY A 11 14.56 3.18 9.07
C GLY A 11 14.50 2.34 7.80
N GLU A 12 13.77 2.78 6.76
CA GLU A 12 13.75 2.10 5.46
C GLU A 12 15.04 2.42 4.69
N LYS A 13 15.89 1.40 4.52
CA LYS A 13 17.24 1.53 3.94
C LYS A 13 17.27 1.40 2.41
N SER A 14 16.22 0.84 1.81
CA SER A 14 16.14 0.55 0.38
C SER A 14 14.91 1.26 -0.20
N VAL A 15 15.13 2.50 -0.65
CA VAL A 15 14.10 3.34 -1.26
C VAL A 15 14.50 3.59 -2.70
N HIS A 16 13.64 3.17 -3.62
CA HIS A 16 13.85 3.30 -5.07
C HIS A 16 12.83 4.27 -5.64
N SER A 17 13.22 5.05 -6.65
CA SER A 17 12.35 6.02 -7.31
C SER A 17 12.43 5.82 -8.81
N PHE A 18 11.26 5.74 -9.44
CA PHE A 18 11.11 5.53 -10.87
C PHE A 18 10.20 6.62 -11.45
N ARG A 19 10.41 6.92 -12.73
CA ARG A 19 9.61 7.92 -13.46
C ARG A 19 8.51 7.29 -14.33
N SER A 20 8.42 5.97 -14.35
CA SER A 20 7.46 5.22 -15.16
C SER A 20 7.09 3.91 -14.48
N ILE A 21 5.86 3.48 -14.68
CA ILE A 21 5.31 2.20 -14.21
C ILE A 21 5.55 1.04 -15.20
N ASP A 22 6.10 1.33 -16.38
CA ASP A 22 6.33 0.35 -17.45
C ASP A 22 7.73 -0.30 -17.41
N LEU A 23 8.42 -0.15 -16.28
CA LEU A 23 9.75 -0.75 -16.07
C LEU A 23 9.62 -2.17 -15.53
N ASP A 24 10.68 -2.96 -15.71
CA ASP A 24 10.82 -4.24 -15.03
C ASP A 24 11.17 -4.02 -13.56
N PHE A 25 10.28 -4.45 -12.67
CA PHE A 25 10.44 -4.35 -11.22
C PHE A 25 10.71 -5.69 -10.55
N THR A 26 11.11 -6.72 -11.30
CA THR A 26 11.28 -8.08 -10.77
C THR A 26 12.21 -8.12 -9.55
N GLU A 27 13.30 -7.34 -9.56
CA GLU A 27 14.24 -7.21 -8.44
C GLU A 27 13.64 -6.58 -7.18
N LEU A 28 12.52 -5.85 -7.34
CA LEU A 28 11.80 -5.15 -6.28
C LEU A 28 10.48 -5.82 -5.90
N SER A 29 10.22 -7.04 -6.38
CA SER A 29 9.00 -7.82 -6.09
C SER A 29 8.69 -8.01 -4.59
N ARG A 30 9.71 -7.86 -3.73
CA ARG A 30 9.60 -7.94 -2.26
C ARG A 30 9.40 -6.59 -1.58
N ALA A 31 9.13 -5.53 -2.33
CA ALA A 31 8.83 -4.22 -1.76
C ALA A 31 7.64 -4.33 -0.79
N LYS A 32 7.72 -3.58 0.31
CA LYS A 32 6.67 -3.50 1.33
C LYS A 32 5.60 -2.46 0.98
N LEU A 33 6.02 -1.41 0.28
CA LEU A 33 5.22 -0.24 -0.02
C LEU A 33 5.61 0.29 -1.40
N VAL A 34 4.59 0.59 -2.20
CA VAL A 34 4.71 1.33 -3.45
C VAL A 34 4.00 2.67 -3.27
N ILE A 35 4.69 3.76 -3.57
CA ILE A 35 4.10 5.11 -3.59
C ILE A 35 4.01 5.53 -5.06
N CYS A 36 2.79 5.69 -5.55
CA CYS A 36 2.51 6.24 -6.86
C CYS A 36 2.23 7.73 -6.71
N ASP A 37 3.24 8.55 -6.98
CA ASP A 37 3.16 10.02 -7.01
C ASP A 37 3.11 10.47 -8.46
N MET A 38 2.02 10.08 -9.13
CA MET A 38 1.74 10.38 -10.53
C MET A 38 0.27 10.76 -10.60
N ASN A 39 -0.05 11.80 -11.37
CA ASN A 39 -1.43 12.16 -11.63
C ASN A 39 -1.99 11.20 -12.70
N ILE A 40 -2.55 10.08 -12.25
CA ILE A 40 -3.15 9.05 -13.10
C ILE A 40 -4.63 9.42 -13.25
N MET A 41 -5.05 9.64 -14.50
CA MET A 41 -6.47 9.83 -14.78
C MET A 41 -7.27 8.58 -14.36
N GLU A 42 -8.45 8.78 -13.78
CA GLU A 42 -9.30 7.70 -13.23
C GLU A 42 -9.47 6.51 -14.19
N ASP A 43 -9.65 6.78 -15.48
CA ASP A 43 -9.80 5.77 -16.54
C ASP A 43 -8.59 4.83 -16.71
N PHE A 44 -7.40 5.25 -16.26
CA PHE A 44 -6.16 4.49 -16.37
C PHE A 44 -5.72 3.90 -15.02
N GLU A 45 -6.37 4.29 -13.93
CA GLU A 45 -6.01 3.90 -12.57
C GLU A 45 -6.14 2.37 -12.38
N GLU A 46 -7.21 1.76 -12.89
CA GLU A 46 -7.38 0.30 -12.83
C GLU A 46 -6.27 -0.45 -13.57
N GLY A 47 -5.83 0.06 -14.72
CA GLY A 47 -4.74 -0.52 -15.49
C GLY A 47 -3.39 -0.38 -14.79
N ALA A 48 -3.13 0.78 -14.19
CA ALA A 48 -1.94 1.02 -13.39
C ALA A 48 -1.91 0.14 -12.14
N LEU A 49 -3.04 0.06 -11.43
CA LEU A 49 -3.20 -0.80 -10.26
C LEU A 49 -2.93 -2.26 -10.64
N SER A 50 -3.55 -2.79 -11.69
CA SER A 50 -3.33 -4.17 -12.15
C SER A 50 -1.84 -4.49 -12.41
N LYS A 51 -1.10 -3.56 -13.03
CA LYS A 51 0.35 -3.69 -13.23
C LYS A 51 1.12 -3.72 -11.91
N LEU A 52 0.81 -2.79 -11.00
CA LEU A 52 1.46 -2.72 -9.68
C LEU A 52 1.16 -3.97 -8.85
N GLU A 53 -0.08 -4.45 -8.88
CA GLU A 53 -0.50 -5.65 -8.16
C GLU A 53 0.22 -6.91 -8.64
N LYS A 54 0.53 -7.00 -9.94
CA LYS A 54 1.30 -8.10 -10.54
C LYS A 54 2.78 -8.03 -10.17
N ASN A 55 3.39 -6.84 -10.21
CA ASN A 55 4.81 -6.65 -9.94
C ASN A 55 5.12 -6.68 -8.43
N PHE A 56 4.19 -6.23 -7.59
CA PHE A 56 4.35 -6.08 -6.15
C PHE A 56 3.21 -6.81 -5.39
N PRO A 57 3.16 -8.14 -5.45
CA PRO A 57 2.03 -8.91 -4.94
C PRO A 57 1.79 -8.76 -3.43
N ALA A 58 2.83 -8.44 -2.66
CA ALA A 58 2.77 -8.30 -1.20
C ALA A 58 2.90 -6.85 -0.71
N ALA A 59 3.08 -5.88 -1.61
CA ALA A 59 3.25 -4.49 -1.21
C ALA A 59 1.90 -3.84 -0.92
N ASN A 60 1.89 -2.98 0.08
CA ASN A 60 0.88 -1.94 0.19
C ASN A 60 1.08 -0.90 -0.93
N ILE A 61 0.01 -0.29 -1.40
CA ILE A 61 0.06 0.69 -2.49
C ILE A 61 -0.59 1.98 -2.01
N LEU A 62 0.12 3.10 -2.18
CA LEU A 62 -0.38 4.44 -1.90
C LEU A 62 -0.35 5.24 -3.20
N PHE A 63 -1.52 5.64 -3.70
CA PHE A 63 -1.64 6.64 -4.76
C PHE A 63 -1.76 8.03 -4.13
N LEU A 64 -0.96 8.95 -4.65
CA LEU A 64 -1.01 10.38 -4.38
C LEU A 64 -1.49 11.06 -5.66
N GLU A 65 -2.81 11.19 -5.80
CA GLU A 65 -3.45 11.68 -7.01
C GLU A 65 -3.80 13.17 -6.86
N GLU A 66 -3.63 13.98 -7.89
CA GLU A 66 -3.93 15.41 -7.81
C GLU A 66 -5.43 15.70 -7.93
N ASP A 67 -6.16 14.89 -8.70
CA ASP A 67 -7.53 15.18 -9.11
C ASP A 67 -8.61 14.43 -8.32
N HIS A 68 -8.22 13.52 -7.41
CA HIS A 68 -9.18 12.77 -6.61
C HIS A 68 -9.55 13.53 -5.33
N SER A 69 -10.82 13.96 -5.23
CA SER A 69 -11.40 14.58 -4.03
C SER A 69 -11.67 13.60 -2.89
N ASP A 70 -11.81 12.30 -3.21
CA ASP A 70 -12.23 11.27 -2.27
C ASP A 70 -11.09 10.33 -1.87
N MET A 71 -10.81 10.26 -0.57
CA MET A 71 -9.95 9.24 0.03
C MET A 71 -10.66 7.88 -0.03
N ARG A 72 -10.31 7.03 -1.01
CA ARG A 72 -10.83 5.66 -1.11
C ARG A 72 -9.78 4.65 -0.67
N VAL A 73 -9.98 4.07 0.51
CA VAL A 73 -9.14 2.98 1.03
C VAL A 73 -9.81 1.64 0.74
N LYS A 74 -9.18 0.80 -0.08
CA LYS A 74 -9.59 -0.58 -0.28
C LYS A 74 -8.67 -1.47 0.57
N PHE A 75 -9.14 -1.80 1.77
CA PHE A 75 -8.50 -2.78 2.63
C PHE A 75 -8.77 -4.18 2.07
N SER A 76 -7.72 -4.95 1.81
CA SER A 76 -7.85 -6.39 1.59
C SER A 76 -7.23 -7.14 2.76
N ASN A 77 -7.59 -8.41 2.96
CA ASN A 77 -7.01 -9.22 4.03
C ASN A 77 -5.48 -9.45 3.89
N HIS A 78 -4.86 -9.02 2.78
CA HIS A 78 -3.48 -9.33 2.41
C HIS A 78 -2.61 -8.08 2.15
N ARG A 79 -3.21 -6.95 1.76
CA ARG A 79 -2.56 -5.66 1.53
C ARG A 79 -3.57 -4.50 1.55
N ASP A 80 -3.06 -3.31 1.78
CA ASP A 80 -3.82 -2.06 1.75
C ASP A 80 -3.52 -1.28 0.48
N ILE A 81 -4.58 -0.78 -0.17
CA ILE A 81 -4.50 0.15 -1.29
C ILE A 81 -5.18 1.45 -0.86
N CYS A 82 -4.39 2.51 -0.74
CA CYS A 82 -4.81 3.82 -0.29
C CYS A 82 -4.71 4.84 -1.43
N ARG A 83 -5.64 5.79 -1.45
CA ARG A 83 -5.60 6.98 -2.31
C ARG A 83 -5.67 8.22 -1.44
N LEU A 84 -4.73 9.14 -1.59
CA LEU A 84 -4.74 10.44 -0.95
C LEU A 84 -4.73 11.52 -2.03
N GLY A 85 -5.67 12.46 -1.95
CA GLY A 85 -5.72 13.62 -2.84
C GLY A 85 -4.63 14.65 -2.50
N LYS A 86 -4.31 15.53 -3.44
CA LYS A 86 -3.32 16.64 -3.28
C LYS A 86 -3.59 17.62 -2.13
N LEU A 87 -4.84 17.73 -1.68
CA LEU A 87 -5.19 18.53 -0.49
C LEU A 87 -4.91 17.81 0.83
N ALA A 88 -4.45 16.55 0.80
CA ALA A 88 -4.06 15.85 2.01
C ALA A 88 -2.90 16.59 2.68
N GLU A 89 -3.12 16.99 3.93
CA GLU A 89 -2.07 17.60 4.72
C GLU A 89 -0.86 16.65 4.83
N ILE A 90 0.35 17.23 4.86
CA ILE A 90 1.58 16.44 4.98
C ILE A 90 1.57 15.51 6.20
N ASN A 91 0.88 15.88 7.28
CA ASN A 91 0.70 15.05 8.46
C ASN A 91 -0.15 13.80 8.18
N VAL A 92 -1.17 13.92 7.34
CA VAL A 92 -2.01 12.79 6.90
C VAL A 92 -1.16 11.84 6.07
N ILE A 93 -0.42 12.36 5.08
CA ILE A 93 0.48 11.56 4.24
C ILE A 93 1.51 10.81 5.11
N HIS A 94 2.17 11.51 6.03
CA HIS A 94 3.12 10.89 6.95
C HIS A 94 2.50 9.82 7.86
N SER A 95 1.27 10.05 8.36
CA SER A 95 0.56 9.06 9.19
C SER A 95 0.22 7.81 8.37
N THR A 96 -0.34 7.99 7.18
CA THR A 96 -0.67 6.87 6.28
C THR A 96 0.57 6.08 5.90
N LEU A 97 1.68 6.73 5.55
CA LEU A 97 2.95 6.05 5.26
C LEU A 97 3.43 5.19 6.44
N LYS A 98 3.36 5.71 7.67
CA LYS A 98 3.72 4.95 8.87
C LYS A 98 2.80 3.75 9.06
N GLU A 99 1.49 3.94 8.93
CA GLU A 99 0.51 2.87 9.08
C GLU A 99 0.73 1.75 8.06
N LEU A 100 0.89 2.10 6.78
CA LEU A 100 1.14 1.13 5.71
C LEU A 100 2.44 0.35 5.94
N LEU A 101 3.51 0.99 6.42
CA LEU A 101 4.75 0.29 6.76
C LEU A 101 4.59 -0.62 7.99
N LEU A 102 3.82 -0.20 9.00
CA LEU A 102 3.54 -1.00 10.20
C LEU A 102 2.65 -2.21 9.89
N GLN A 103 1.67 -2.07 8.98
CA GLN A 103 0.78 -3.15 8.54
C GLN A 103 1.57 -4.34 7.96
N VAL A 104 2.62 -4.08 7.18
CA VAL A 104 3.50 -5.14 6.62
C VAL A 104 4.21 -5.94 7.70
N SER A 105 4.42 -5.36 8.89
CA SER A 105 5.02 -6.06 10.03
C SER A 105 4.01 -6.82 10.90
N ARG A 106 2.70 -6.65 10.68
CA ARG A 106 1.67 -7.45 11.35
C ARG A 106 1.57 -8.81 10.66
N LYS A 107 1.98 -9.87 11.35
CA LYS A 107 1.67 -11.25 10.92
C LYS A 107 0.16 -11.34 10.66
N PRO A 108 -0.30 -12.04 9.61
CA PRO A 108 -1.72 -12.26 9.40
C PRO A 108 -2.30 -12.79 10.70
N LYS A 109 -3.34 -12.11 11.23
CA LYS A 109 -4.07 -12.61 12.39
C LYS A 109 -4.49 -14.02 12.04
N LYS A 110 -3.89 -15.03 12.68
CA LYS A 110 -4.35 -16.41 12.59
C LYS A 110 -5.84 -16.33 12.88
N ASN A 111 -6.66 -16.69 11.87
CA ASN A 111 -8.07 -16.94 12.08
C ASN A 111 -8.19 -17.81 13.33
N GLN A 112 -8.68 -17.23 14.43
CA GLN A 112 -9.14 -18.03 15.54
C GLN A 112 -10.27 -18.86 14.95
N ARG A 113 -9.99 -20.15 14.71
CA ARG A 113 -11.01 -21.11 14.32
C ARG A 113 -12.14 -20.97 15.34
N PRO A 114 -13.42 -20.90 14.92
CA PRO A 114 -14.50 -21.00 15.87
C PRO A 114 -14.31 -22.34 16.59
N ARG A 115 -14.13 -22.26 17.91
CA ARG A 115 -14.01 -23.41 18.79
C ARG A 115 -15.28 -24.23 18.58
N LYS A 116 -15.18 -25.41 17.95
CA LYS A 116 -16.27 -26.38 17.90
C LYS A 116 -16.67 -26.65 19.35
N GLU A 117 -17.82 -26.14 19.78
CA GLU A 117 -18.51 -26.72 20.92
C GLU A 117 -18.86 -28.16 20.53
N ARG A 118 -18.21 -29.11 21.20
CA ARG A 118 -18.68 -30.48 21.24
C ARG A 118 -20.03 -30.43 21.96
N ILE A 119 -21.10 -30.52 21.19
CA ILE A 119 -22.39 -30.95 21.73
C ILE A 119 -22.23 -32.44 22.00
N GLU A 120 -21.96 -32.80 23.26
CA GLU A 120 -22.26 -34.15 23.75
C GLU A 120 -23.79 -34.26 23.83
N GLN A 121 -24.37 -35.11 23.00
CA GLN A 121 -25.72 -35.63 23.22
C GLN A 121 -25.56 -37.06 23.69
N THR A 122 -25.73 -37.22 25.01
CA THR A 122 -26.22 -38.44 25.67
C THR A 122 -27.59 -38.84 25.15
#